data_AF-A0A1V4DKQ8-F1
#
_entry.id   AF-A0A1V4DKQ8-F1
#
_cell.length_a   1.000
_cell.length_b   1.000
_cell.length_c   1.000
_cell.angle_alpha   90.00
_cell.angle_beta   90.00
_cell.angle_gamma   90.00
#
_symmetry.space_group_name_H-M   'P 1'
#
loop_
_entity.id
_entity.type
_entity.pdbx_description
1 polymer ?
#
loop_
_entity_poly.entity_id
_entity_poly.type
_entity_poly.pdbx_seq_one_letter_code
_entity_poly.pdbx_strand_id
1 'polypeptide(L)'
;MGMKGKIALGAVVGIVVIGAVSANSGDDSDGGSKSSDKGSSSSAQAKPGGGKEKGSADAAEAAEEKKVAFEGDGQFQVGSDVKPGTYRTSGNEDGMCYWERAKDASGEMDSLLANDNVTGTSYVTIKATDKIFKSSDCNDWEAVDTKAKGSPASKMAGDGGMFRVGADIAPGTYKSTGNEDDMCYWERTKDAEHGLDSIIANDNVSGSAVVTISAKDTYFKTSGCTDWKKTG
;
A
#
# COMPACT_ATOMS: atom_id res chain seq x y z
N MET A 1 22.95 38.07 16.42
CA MET A 1 23.01 36.62 16.13
C MET A 1 21.58 36.13 15.91
N GLY A 2 21.14 36.00 14.65
CA GLY A 2 19.77 35.59 14.33
C GLY A 2 19.63 34.07 14.31
N MET A 3 18.73 33.52 15.11
CA MET A 3 18.41 32.09 15.10
C MET A 3 17.46 31.80 13.94
N LYS A 4 17.91 30.96 13.00
CA LYS A 4 17.09 30.43 11.91
C LYS A 4 16.21 29.30 12.46
N GLY A 5 14.90 29.52 12.49
CA GLY A 5 13.90 28.48 12.74
C GLY A 5 13.90 27.47 11.60
N LYS A 6 14.02 26.19 11.92
CA LYS A 6 13.79 25.08 10.99
C LYS A 6 12.30 24.76 11.05
N ILE A 7 11.61 24.93 9.93
CA ILE A 7 10.24 24.44 9.74
C ILE A 7 10.35 22.94 9.55
N ALA A 8 9.88 22.17 10.53
CA ALA A 8 9.59 20.76 10.35
C ALA A 8 8.23 20.67 9.65
N LEU A 9 8.23 20.18 8.39
CA LEU A 9 7.01 19.77 7.71
C LEU A 9 6.56 18.46 8.37
N GLY A 10 5.39 18.50 9.00
CA GLY A 10 4.81 17.37 9.73
C GLY A 10 4.48 16.20 8.80
N ALA A 11 4.74 15.00 9.29
CA ALA A 11 4.31 13.76 8.68
C ALA A 11 2.77 13.72 8.63
N VAL A 12 2.22 13.44 7.45
CA VAL A 12 0.82 13.04 7.30
C VAL A 12 0.74 11.63 7.88
N VAL A 13 0.27 11.54 9.12
CA VAL A 13 -0.12 10.26 9.72
C VAL A 13 -1.32 9.77 8.93
N GLY A 14 -1.13 8.70 8.13
CA GLY A 14 -2.24 7.98 7.52
C GLY A 14 -3.11 7.41 8.63
N ILE A 15 -4.25 8.05 8.88
CA ILE A 15 -5.27 7.50 9.76
C ILE A 15 -5.83 6.27 9.04
N VAL A 16 -5.41 5.08 9.47
CA VAL A 16 -6.19 3.87 9.21
C VAL A 16 -7.47 4.06 10.01
N VAL A 17 -8.57 4.43 9.32
CA VAL A 17 -9.89 4.40 9.93
C VAL A 17 -10.31 2.94 10.03
N ILE A 18 -9.78 2.25 11.04
CA ILE A 18 -10.42 1.04 11.55
C ILE A 18 -11.65 1.55 12.31
N GLY A 19 -12.82 1.45 11.68
CA GLY A 19 -14.07 1.94 12.23
C GLY A 19 -14.37 1.33 13.61
N ALA A 20 -14.10 2.09 14.67
CA ALA A 20 -14.63 1.87 16.01
C ALA A 20 -15.62 3.03 16.29
N VAL A 21 -16.91 2.76 16.15
CA VAL A 21 -17.96 3.70 16.51
C VAL A 21 -18.01 3.91 18.02
N SER A 22 -17.93 5.15 18.46
CA SER A 22 -18.32 5.58 19.82
C SER A 22 -18.89 6.99 19.71
N ALA A 23 -20.20 7.11 19.93
CA ALA A 23 -20.95 8.35 19.87
C ALA A 23 -20.70 9.23 21.10
N ASN A 24 -20.49 10.54 20.90
CA ASN A 24 -21.20 11.59 21.65
C ASN A 24 -21.06 12.99 20.99
N SER A 25 -22.09 13.80 21.21
CA SER A 25 -22.54 15.03 20.55
C SER A 25 -21.78 16.36 20.79
N GLY A 26 -22.03 17.32 19.89
CA GLY A 26 -22.00 18.80 20.09
C GLY A 26 -20.64 19.47 19.84
N ASP A 27 -20.48 20.66 19.24
CA ASP A 27 -21.40 21.74 18.87
C ASP A 27 -20.65 22.67 17.87
N ASP A 28 -21.38 23.58 17.24
CA ASP A 28 -21.04 24.44 16.10
C ASP A 28 -19.79 25.34 16.21
N SER A 29 -19.19 25.72 15.07
CA SER A 29 -19.05 27.13 14.67
C SER A 29 -18.46 27.36 13.27
N ASP A 30 -19.18 28.25 12.59
CA ASP A 30 -19.05 28.92 11.30
C ASP A 30 -17.70 29.64 11.06
N GLY A 31 -17.31 29.78 9.78
CA GLY A 31 -16.48 30.94 9.39
C GLY A 31 -15.63 30.82 8.13
N GLY A 32 -16.21 31.18 6.97
CA GLY A 32 -15.52 32.10 6.05
C GLY A 32 -14.81 31.52 4.81
N SER A 33 -15.56 31.43 3.71
CA SER A 33 -15.06 31.37 2.33
C SER A 33 -14.24 32.62 1.95
N LYS A 34 -13.10 32.43 1.28
CA LYS A 34 -12.64 33.33 0.18
C LYS A 34 -11.90 32.56 -0.90
N SER A 35 -12.58 32.44 -2.05
CA SER A 35 -12.05 32.11 -3.37
C SER A 35 -11.15 33.25 -3.88
N SER A 36 -10.10 32.90 -4.62
CA SER A 36 -9.61 33.70 -5.75
C SER A 36 -8.83 32.80 -6.72
N ASP A 37 -9.44 32.64 -7.88
CA ASP A 37 -9.02 31.93 -9.08
C ASP A 37 -7.90 32.62 -9.88
N LYS A 38 -7.34 31.84 -10.81
CA LYS A 38 -6.67 32.17 -12.09
C LYS A 38 -5.16 32.52 -12.11
N GLY A 39 -4.43 31.64 -12.80
CA GLY A 39 -4.17 31.91 -14.23
C GLY A 39 -2.71 31.87 -14.68
N SER A 40 -2.37 30.81 -15.42
CA SER A 40 -1.12 30.50 -16.13
C SER A 40 -0.57 31.58 -17.08
N SER A 41 0.75 31.58 -17.33
CA SER A 41 1.37 30.99 -18.54
C SER A 41 2.78 31.55 -18.89
N SER A 42 3.75 30.63 -18.98
CA SER A 42 4.80 30.42 -20.00
C SER A 42 5.66 31.55 -20.61
N SER A 43 6.98 31.33 -20.62
CA SER A 43 7.78 31.22 -21.87
C SER A 43 9.18 30.62 -21.61
N ALA A 44 9.67 29.93 -22.63
CA ALA A 44 10.74 28.92 -22.60
C ALA A 44 12.11 29.44 -23.05
N GLN A 45 13.19 28.70 -22.72
CA GLN A 45 14.34 28.56 -23.63
C GLN A 45 15.13 27.25 -23.40
N ALA A 46 15.59 26.65 -24.49
CA ALA A 46 16.12 25.30 -24.63
C ALA A 46 17.67 25.22 -24.62
N LYS A 47 18.19 24.05 -24.16
CA LYS A 47 19.32 23.14 -24.57
C LYS A 47 20.50 23.71 -25.44
N PRO A 48 21.71 23.05 -25.58
CA PRO A 48 21.97 21.59 -25.66
C PRO A 48 23.34 21.03 -25.15
N GLY A 49 23.52 19.70 -25.29
CA GLY A 49 24.81 18.96 -25.30
C GLY A 49 24.88 17.87 -24.21
N GLY A 50 25.02 16.56 -24.44
CA GLY A 50 25.37 15.77 -25.63
C GLY A 50 26.62 14.92 -25.34
N GLY A 51 26.48 13.59 -25.17
CA GLY A 51 27.63 12.67 -25.06
C GLY A 51 27.24 11.24 -24.66
N LYS A 52 27.32 10.32 -25.62
CA LYS A 52 27.07 8.86 -25.53
C LYS A 52 28.33 8.10 -25.06
N GLU A 53 28.14 6.92 -24.46
CA GLU A 53 28.64 5.58 -24.86
C GLU A 53 28.50 4.62 -23.66
N LYS A 54 27.66 3.57 -23.70
CA LYS A 54 27.73 2.26 -24.39
C LYS A 54 28.30 1.16 -23.47
N GLY A 55 27.41 0.24 -23.09
CA GLY A 55 27.72 -1.19 -22.98
C GLY A 55 27.96 -1.75 -21.58
N SER A 56 26.95 -2.41 -21.03
CA SER A 56 27.13 -3.75 -20.49
C SER A 56 25.84 -4.53 -20.68
N ALA A 57 25.94 -5.65 -21.38
CA ALA A 57 24.86 -6.60 -21.64
C ALA A 57 25.14 -7.85 -20.80
N ASP A 58 24.31 -8.08 -19.79
CA ASP A 58 23.98 -9.34 -19.09
C ASP A 58 23.10 -8.91 -17.89
N ALA A 59 21.88 -9.37 -17.60
CA ALA A 59 21.05 -10.43 -18.13
C ALA A 59 19.61 -9.90 -18.15
N ALA A 60 18.96 -9.90 -19.32
CA ALA A 60 17.52 -9.77 -19.38
C ALA A 60 16.95 -11.15 -19.04
N GLU A 61 16.68 -11.38 -17.76
CA GLU A 61 15.67 -12.36 -17.36
C GLU A 61 14.41 -11.99 -18.13
N ALA A 62 13.90 -12.91 -18.95
CA ALA A 62 12.72 -12.69 -19.73
C ALA A 62 11.56 -12.39 -18.77
N ALA A 63 11.22 -11.10 -18.64
CA ALA A 63 9.98 -10.67 -18.02
C ALA A 63 8.87 -11.29 -18.86
N GLU A 64 8.27 -12.39 -18.37
CA GLU A 64 6.94 -12.77 -18.83
C GLU A 64 6.07 -11.52 -18.73
N GLU A 65 5.44 -11.15 -19.84
CA GLU A 65 4.52 -10.03 -19.91
C GLU A 65 3.43 -10.26 -18.85
N LYS A 66 3.52 -9.50 -17.76
CA LYS A 66 2.59 -9.62 -16.66
C LYS A 66 1.22 -9.19 -17.16
N LYS A 67 0.27 -10.11 -17.14
CA LYS A 67 -1.07 -9.83 -17.65
C LYS A 67 -1.81 -8.91 -16.67
N VAL A 68 -1.84 -7.62 -17.00
CA VAL A 68 -2.69 -6.63 -16.35
C VAL A 68 -4.14 -7.14 -16.37
N ALA A 69 -4.79 -7.13 -15.20
CA ALA A 69 -6.19 -7.48 -15.06
C ALA A 69 -7.08 -6.26 -15.30
N PHE A 70 -6.69 -5.12 -14.73
CA PHE A 70 -7.30 -3.81 -14.96
C PHE A 70 -6.30 -2.71 -14.57
N GLU A 71 -6.45 -1.55 -15.21
CA GLU A 71 -5.59 -0.38 -14.99
C GLU A 71 -5.77 0.18 -13.57
N GLY A 72 -4.73 0.86 -13.09
CA GLY A 72 -4.60 1.34 -11.71
C GLY A 72 -5.75 2.17 -11.14
N ASP A 73 -6.42 2.98 -11.95
CA ASP A 73 -7.49 3.89 -11.50
C ASP A 73 -8.87 3.47 -11.99
N GLY A 74 -9.86 3.56 -11.10
CA GLY A 74 -11.26 3.43 -11.48
C GLY A 74 -12.20 3.04 -10.36
N GLN A 75 -13.49 3.03 -10.69
CA GLN A 75 -14.54 2.40 -9.91
C GLN A 75 -15.11 1.27 -10.75
N PHE A 76 -14.97 0.04 -10.27
CA PHE A 76 -15.28 -1.17 -11.00
C PHE A 76 -16.46 -1.89 -10.35
N GLN A 77 -17.49 -2.17 -11.14
CA GLN A 77 -18.61 -2.98 -10.69
C GLN A 77 -18.19 -4.46 -10.64
N VAL A 78 -18.24 -5.05 -9.46
CA VAL A 78 -17.85 -6.44 -9.25
C VAL A 78 -18.84 -7.39 -9.94
N GLY A 79 -18.30 -8.35 -10.69
CA GLY A 79 -19.05 -9.28 -11.54
C GLY A 79 -19.28 -8.80 -12.98
N SER A 80 -19.15 -7.50 -13.24
CA SER A 80 -19.21 -6.92 -14.60
C SER A 80 -17.81 -6.52 -15.07
N ASP A 81 -17.21 -5.55 -14.38
CA ASP A 81 -15.98 -4.88 -14.82
C ASP A 81 -14.75 -5.59 -14.23
N VAL A 82 -14.86 -6.04 -12.98
CA VAL A 82 -13.86 -6.85 -12.28
C VAL A 82 -14.49 -8.13 -11.75
N LYS A 83 -13.80 -9.26 -11.92
CA LYS A 83 -14.29 -10.55 -11.40
C LYS A 83 -13.90 -10.72 -9.93
N PRO A 84 -14.65 -11.51 -9.15
CA PRO A 84 -14.19 -11.92 -7.83
C PRO A 84 -12.86 -12.69 -7.93
N GLY A 85 -11.95 -12.44 -6.99
CA GLY A 85 -10.61 -13.02 -7.00
C GLY A 85 -9.64 -12.22 -6.14
N THR A 86 -8.39 -12.68 -6.07
CA THR A 86 -7.31 -11.96 -5.41
C THR A 86 -6.46 -11.24 -6.46
N TYR A 87 -6.19 -9.97 -6.20
CA TYR A 87 -5.43 -9.09 -7.07
C TYR A 87 -4.23 -8.49 -6.32
N ARG A 88 -3.21 -8.11 -7.07
CA ARG A 88 -1.98 -7.49 -6.57
C ARG A 88 -1.68 -6.22 -7.35
N THR A 89 -1.36 -5.15 -6.63
CA THR A 89 -0.66 -3.97 -7.17
C THR A 89 0.72 -3.89 -6.53
N SER A 90 1.72 -3.34 -7.21
CA SER A 90 3.11 -3.28 -6.74
C SER A 90 3.83 -2.05 -7.24
N GLY A 91 4.90 -1.64 -6.55
CA GLY A 91 5.70 -0.46 -6.94
C GLY A 91 5.02 0.88 -6.63
N ASN A 92 4.07 0.90 -5.69
CA ASN A 92 3.40 2.12 -5.27
C ASN A 92 4.31 2.90 -4.30
N GLU A 93 5.21 3.73 -4.81
CA GLU A 93 6.30 4.33 -3.99
C GLU A 93 5.96 5.69 -3.37
N ASP A 94 4.93 6.38 -3.87
CA ASP A 94 4.57 7.73 -3.44
C ASP A 94 3.59 7.78 -2.26
N GLY A 95 3.07 6.61 -1.84
CA GLY A 95 2.09 6.47 -0.78
C GLY A 95 0.69 7.01 -1.14
N MET A 96 0.43 7.30 -2.41
CA MET A 96 -0.84 7.86 -2.87
C MET A 96 -1.87 6.78 -3.24
N CYS A 97 -1.41 5.55 -3.48
CA CYS A 97 -2.29 4.44 -3.83
C CYS A 97 -3.33 4.18 -2.73
N TYR A 98 -4.59 4.38 -3.09
CA TYR A 98 -5.75 4.09 -2.28
C TYR A 98 -6.66 3.10 -3.00
N TRP A 99 -7.18 2.12 -2.26
CA TRP A 99 -8.25 1.26 -2.76
C TRP A 99 -9.32 1.03 -1.70
N GLU A 100 -10.53 0.71 -2.15
CA GLU A 100 -11.63 0.30 -1.29
C GLU A 100 -12.52 -0.78 -1.94
N ARG A 101 -13.12 -1.60 -1.08
CA ARG A 101 -14.20 -2.53 -1.40
C ARG A 101 -15.48 -2.02 -0.75
N ALA A 102 -16.59 -2.01 -1.46
CA ALA A 102 -17.87 -1.54 -0.94
C ALA A 102 -19.06 -2.45 -1.28
N LYS A 103 -20.07 -2.42 -0.41
CA LYS A 103 -21.30 -3.22 -0.52
C LYS A 103 -22.32 -2.64 -1.51
N ASP A 104 -22.14 -1.40 -1.93
CA ASP A 104 -22.95 -0.69 -2.93
C ASP A 104 -22.19 0.55 -3.45
N ALA A 105 -22.81 1.30 -4.36
CA ALA A 105 -22.25 2.48 -5.01
C ALA A 105 -22.73 3.81 -4.40
N SER A 106 -23.23 3.80 -3.16
CA SER A 106 -23.74 5.04 -2.52
C SER A 106 -22.65 6.03 -2.13
N GLY A 107 -21.43 5.55 -1.88
CA GLY A 107 -20.33 6.37 -1.37
C GLY A 107 -20.42 6.66 0.14
N GLU A 108 -21.37 6.05 0.83
CA GLU A 108 -21.54 6.22 2.28
C GLU A 108 -20.50 5.41 3.06
N MET A 109 -20.10 5.92 4.23
CA MET A 109 -19.13 5.23 5.10
C MET A 109 -19.61 3.84 5.52
N ASP A 110 -20.92 3.68 5.77
CA ASP A 110 -21.51 2.39 6.12
C ASP A 110 -21.44 1.36 4.99
N SER A 111 -21.18 1.80 3.76
CA SER A 111 -21.02 0.92 2.60
C SER A 111 -19.61 0.39 2.43
N LEU A 112 -18.64 0.98 3.11
CA LEU A 112 -17.26 0.56 3.08
C LEU A 112 -17.11 -0.82 3.75
N LEU A 113 -16.54 -1.78 3.00
CA LEU A 113 -16.23 -3.12 3.51
C LEU A 113 -14.77 -3.21 3.98
N ALA A 114 -13.86 -2.60 3.22
CA ALA A 114 -12.44 -2.50 3.53
C ALA A 114 -11.79 -1.41 2.67
N ASN A 115 -10.74 -0.77 3.17
CA ASN A 115 -9.86 0.10 2.40
C ASN A 115 -8.43 0.03 2.92
N ASP A 116 -7.51 0.63 2.16
CA ASP A 116 -6.12 0.77 2.56
C ASP A 116 -5.46 1.94 1.83
N ASN A 117 -4.46 2.55 2.48
CA ASN A 117 -3.50 3.45 1.84
C ASN A 117 -2.17 2.70 1.74
N VAL A 118 -1.65 2.57 0.53
CA VAL A 118 -0.61 1.60 0.23
C VAL A 118 0.69 2.31 -0.15
N THR A 119 1.76 1.94 0.54
CA THR A 119 3.13 2.05 0.01
C THR A 119 3.64 0.63 -0.31
N GLY A 120 4.34 0.48 -1.44
CA GLY A 120 4.87 -0.78 -1.91
C GLY A 120 3.83 -1.66 -2.60
N THR A 121 3.63 -2.88 -2.08
CA THR A 121 2.74 -3.90 -2.64
C THR A 121 1.44 -3.97 -1.85
N SER A 122 0.30 -4.17 -2.52
CA SER A 122 -0.93 -4.58 -1.85
C SER A 122 -1.52 -5.81 -2.52
N TYR A 123 -2.12 -6.66 -1.69
CA TYR A 123 -2.94 -7.78 -2.10
C TYR A 123 -4.37 -7.54 -1.63
N VAL A 124 -5.35 -7.76 -2.48
CA VAL A 124 -6.77 -7.57 -2.14
C VAL A 124 -7.59 -8.74 -2.67
N THR A 125 -8.40 -9.33 -1.81
CA THR A 125 -9.41 -10.32 -2.20
C THR A 125 -10.75 -9.64 -2.39
N ILE A 126 -11.19 -9.51 -3.65
CA ILE A 126 -12.50 -9.01 -4.03
C ILE A 126 -13.49 -10.19 -3.99
N LYS A 127 -14.50 -10.11 -3.13
CA LYS A 127 -15.52 -11.16 -2.98
C LYS A 127 -16.64 -11.00 -3.99
N ALA A 128 -17.32 -12.09 -4.31
CA ALA A 128 -18.54 -12.06 -5.14
C ALA A 128 -19.70 -11.27 -4.52
N THR A 129 -19.67 -11.07 -3.20
CA THR A 129 -20.65 -10.27 -2.47
C THR A 129 -20.41 -8.77 -2.56
N ASP A 130 -19.18 -8.37 -2.86
CA ASP A 130 -18.85 -6.96 -3.04
C ASP A 130 -19.57 -6.44 -4.28
N LYS A 131 -19.86 -5.13 -4.29
CA LYS A 131 -20.51 -4.48 -5.44
C LYS A 131 -19.57 -3.56 -6.17
N ILE A 132 -18.73 -2.83 -5.44
CA ILE A 132 -17.76 -1.91 -6.00
C ILE A 132 -16.37 -2.25 -5.49
N PHE A 133 -15.39 -2.24 -6.39
CA PHE A 133 -13.98 -2.09 -6.07
C PHE A 133 -13.52 -0.75 -6.66
N LYS A 134 -12.92 0.11 -5.85
CA LYS A 134 -12.37 1.38 -6.31
C LYS A 134 -10.87 1.39 -6.06
N SER A 135 -10.13 1.94 -7.00
CA SER A 135 -8.68 2.12 -6.94
C SER A 135 -8.35 3.53 -7.45
N SER A 136 -7.39 4.18 -6.81
CA SER A 136 -7.00 5.57 -7.09
C SER A 136 -5.52 5.76 -6.78
N ASP A 137 -4.77 6.34 -7.72
CA ASP A 137 -3.33 6.56 -7.68
C ASP A 137 -2.51 5.28 -7.41
N CYS A 138 -3.08 4.12 -7.75
CA CYS A 138 -2.38 2.85 -7.68
C CYS A 138 -1.77 2.51 -9.04
N ASN A 139 -0.67 1.77 -9.02
CA ASN A 139 -0.22 1.06 -10.22
C ASN A 139 -1.23 -0.03 -10.60
N ASP A 140 -1.11 -0.50 -11.84
CA ASP A 140 -1.95 -1.55 -12.41
C ASP A 140 -2.11 -2.77 -11.51
N TRP A 141 -3.31 -3.36 -11.58
CA TRP A 141 -3.65 -4.55 -10.83
C TRP A 141 -3.48 -5.80 -11.67
N GLU A 142 -2.85 -6.79 -11.07
CA GLU A 142 -2.61 -8.12 -11.64
C GLU A 142 -3.46 -9.14 -10.89
N ALA A 143 -4.07 -10.08 -11.62
CA ALA A 143 -4.70 -11.23 -10.99
C ALA A 143 -3.62 -12.14 -10.39
N VAL A 144 -3.82 -12.56 -9.14
CA VAL A 144 -2.84 -13.40 -8.45
C VAL A 144 -3.00 -14.85 -8.89
N ASP A 145 -1.94 -15.41 -9.46
CA ASP A 145 -1.88 -16.83 -9.79
C ASP A 145 -1.97 -17.71 -8.53
N THR A 146 -2.66 -18.85 -8.68
CA THR A 146 -2.74 -19.86 -7.62
C THR A 146 -1.41 -20.54 -7.35
N LYS A 147 -0.50 -20.53 -8.33
CA LYS A 147 0.86 -21.06 -8.22
C LYS A 147 1.86 -19.92 -8.11
N ALA A 148 2.66 -19.95 -7.04
CA ALA A 148 3.81 -19.06 -6.92
C ALA A 148 4.84 -19.37 -8.02
N LYS A 149 5.44 -18.32 -8.58
CA LYS A 149 6.57 -18.42 -9.51
C LYS A 149 7.83 -17.99 -8.77
N GLY A 150 8.94 -18.69 -9.00
CA GLY A 150 10.22 -18.38 -8.35
C GLY A 150 10.36 -18.90 -6.92
N SER A 151 11.42 -18.46 -6.25
CA SER A 151 11.69 -18.80 -4.85
C SER A 151 11.41 -17.59 -3.95
N PRO A 152 10.79 -17.80 -2.77
CA PRO A 152 10.45 -16.69 -1.88
C PRO A 152 11.70 -16.06 -1.26
N ALA A 153 11.66 -14.74 -1.06
CA ALA A 153 12.78 -13.96 -0.55
C ALA A 153 13.01 -14.16 0.96
N SER A 154 14.25 -13.93 1.40
CA SER A 154 14.65 -13.93 2.82
C SER A 154 14.89 -12.52 3.39
N LYS A 155 14.51 -11.49 2.63
CA LYS A 155 14.58 -10.07 3.00
C LYS A 155 13.35 -9.39 2.42
N MET A 156 12.87 -8.35 3.09
CA MET A 156 11.75 -7.55 2.63
C MET A 156 11.93 -6.10 3.08
N ALA A 157 11.59 -5.16 2.22
CA ALA A 157 11.60 -3.74 2.55
C ALA A 157 10.61 -3.48 3.70
N GLY A 158 10.97 -2.59 4.62
CA GLY A 158 10.09 -2.28 5.76
C GLY A 158 8.87 -1.42 5.40
N ASP A 159 8.93 -0.72 4.27
CA ASP A 159 7.80 -0.04 3.60
C ASP A 159 7.28 -0.83 2.39
N GLY A 160 7.52 -2.14 2.36
CA GLY A 160 7.19 -2.95 1.21
C GLY A 160 5.70 -3.28 1.04
N GLY A 161 4.86 -2.90 2.01
CA GLY A 161 3.44 -3.22 2.04
C GLY A 161 3.21 -4.69 2.37
N MET A 162 2.37 -5.37 1.59
CA MET A 162 1.98 -6.77 1.78
C MET A 162 2.86 -7.75 0.98
N PHE A 163 3.20 -8.86 1.63
CA PHE A 163 3.93 -9.98 1.08
C PHE A 163 3.17 -11.29 1.31
N ARG A 164 2.96 -12.09 0.26
CA ARG A 164 2.37 -13.43 0.35
C ARG A 164 3.40 -14.43 0.84
N VAL A 165 3.12 -15.10 1.95
CA VAL A 165 4.04 -16.08 2.56
C VAL A 165 4.15 -17.31 1.67
N GLY A 166 5.39 -17.79 1.49
CA GLY A 166 5.74 -18.90 0.60
C GLY A 166 5.83 -18.54 -0.88
N ALA A 167 5.33 -17.37 -1.30
CA ALA A 167 5.44 -16.86 -2.67
C ALA A 167 6.41 -15.68 -2.76
N ASP A 168 6.16 -14.61 -2.00
CA ASP A 168 7.01 -13.42 -1.98
C ASP A 168 8.11 -13.54 -0.93
N ILE A 169 7.77 -14.04 0.28
CA ILE A 169 8.71 -14.19 1.40
C ILE A 169 8.67 -15.58 2.02
N ALA A 170 9.81 -16.07 2.49
CA ALA A 170 9.90 -17.38 3.10
C ALA A 170 9.37 -17.33 4.55
N PRO A 171 8.74 -18.40 5.06
CA PRO A 171 8.45 -18.48 6.49
C PRO A 171 9.75 -18.51 7.31
N GLY A 172 9.70 -17.98 8.52
CA GLY A 172 10.80 -17.96 9.49
C GLY A 172 10.76 -16.73 10.39
N THR A 173 11.82 -16.50 11.14
CA THR A 173 11.97 -15.37 12.03
C THR A 173 12.69 -14.22 11.32
N TYR A 174 12.09 -13.04 11.38
CA TYR A 174 12.60 -11.80 10.78
C TYR A 174 12.85 -10.76 11.86
N LYS A 175 13.85 -9.90 11.62
CA LYS A 175 14.20 -8.80 12.49
C LYS A 175 14.32 -7.49 11.69
N SER A 176 13.76 -6.42 12.26
CA SER A 176 13.88 -5.03 11.81
C SER A 176 14.45 -4.20 12.98
N THR A 177 15.35 -3.26 12.70
CA THR A 177 16.14 -2.55 13.73
C THR A 177 16.42 -1.12 13.35
N GLY A 178 16.39 -0.22 14.34
CA GLY A 178 16.52 1.21 14.12
C GLY A 178 15.21 1.84 13.64
N ASN A 179 14.07 1.26 14.02
CA ASN A 179 12.75 1.79 13.69
C ASN A 179 12.51 3.09 14.44
N GLU A 180 12.11 4.13 13.71
CA GLU A 180 11.78 5.44 14.25
C GLU A 180 10.46 5.42 15.03
N ASP A 181 10.29 6.39 15.94
CA ASP A 181 9.25 6.52 16.98
C ASP A 181 7.84 6.01 16.56
N ASP A 182 7.58 4.73 16.81
CA ASP A 182 6.33 3.98 16.60
C ASP A 182 5.78 3.97 15.16
N MET A 183 6.60 4.34 14.18
CA MET A 183 6.21 4.35 12.76
C MET A 183 6.21 2.95 12.14
N CYS A 184 6.91 1.99 12.75
CA CYS A 184 6.97 0.62 12.25
C CYS A 184 5.74 -0.17 12.68
N TYR A 185 4.82 -0.35 11.74
CA TYR A 185 3.70 -1.28 11.84
C TYR A 185 4.02 -2.58 11.11
N TRP A 186 3.60 -3.70 11.70
CA TRP A 186 3.54 -4.97 11.00
C TRP A 186 2.33 -5.79 11.41
N GLU A 187 1.88 -6.66 10.50
CA GLU A 187 0.84 -7.65 10.79
C GLU A 187 1.07 -8.96 10.03
N ARG A 188 0.63 -10.06 10.65
CA ARG A 188 0.45 -11.37 10.03
C ARG A 188 -1.04 -11.57 9.84
N THR A 189 -1.48 -11.94 8.65
CA THR A 189 -2.89 -12.12 8.31
C THR A 189 -3.15 -13.43 7.59
N LYS A 190 -4.34 -13.99 7.80
CA LYS A 190 -4.79 -15.27 7.22
C LYS A 190 -5.33 -15.13 5.79
N ASP A 191 -5.64 -13.92 5.36
CA ASP A 191 -6.17 -13.61 4.03
C ASP A 191 -5.90 -12.14 3.65
N ALA A 192 -6.26 -11.76 2.43
CA ALA A 192 -6.15 -10.40 1.91
C ALA A 192 -7.52 -9.70 1.87
N GLU A 193 -8.40 -10.00 2.84
CA GLU A 193 -9.71 -9.35 2.94
C GLU A 193 -9.69 -8.03 3.70
N HIS A 194 -8.63 -7.78 4.49
CA HIS A 194 -8.41 -6.58 5.30
C HIS A 194 -9.48 -6.34 6.37
N GLY A 195 -10.12 -7.42 6.85
CA GLY A 195 -10.98 -7.38 8.03
C GLY A 195 -10.19 -7.56 9.32
N LEU A 196 -10.72 -7.06 10.44
CA LEU A 196 -10.13 -7.27 11.77
C LEU A 196 -9.99 -8.76 12.11
N ASP A 197 -10.94 -9.59 11.69
CA ASP A 197 -10.91 -11.02 11.90
C ASP A 197 -9.80 -11.73 11.08
N SER A 198 -9.21 -11.06 10.09
CA SER A 198 -8.12 -11.60 9.28
C SER A 198 -6.77 -11.53 9.99
N ILE A 199 -6.61 -10.57 10.90
CA ILE A 199 -5.36 -10.32 11.62
C ILE A 199 -5.10 -11.47 12.60
N ILE A 200 -3.96 -12.14 12.42
CA ILE A 200 -3.46 -13.18 13.32
C ILE A 200 -2.70 -12.54 14.48
N ALA A 201 -1.86 -11.56 14.16
CA ALA A 201 -1.12 -10.74 15.12
C ALA A 201 -0.62 -9.47 14.42
N ASN A 202 -0.56 -8.37 15.14
CA ASN A 202 0.01 -7.12 14.68
C ASN A 202 0.71 -6.39 15.84
N ASP A 203 1.54 -5.40 15.51
CA ASP A 203 2.20 -4.57 16.51
C ASP A 203 2.68 -3.23 15.89
N ASN A 204 2.87 -2.23 16.75
CA ASN A 204 3.50 -0.94 16.44
C ASN A 204 4.75 -0.82 17.30
N VAL A 205 5.93 -0.74 16.67
CA VAL A 205 7.20 -0.96 17.38
C VAL A 205 8.23 0.12 17.11
N SER A 206 8.68 0.81 18.17
CA SER A 206 9.91 1.60 18.16
C SER A 206 11.18 0.75 18.34
N GLY A 207 12.28 1.18 17.72
CA GLY A 207 13.60 0.57 17.93
C GLY A 207 13.77 -0.76 17.19
N SER A 208 13.35 -1.89 17.75
CA SER A 208 13.53 -3.20 17.11
C SER A 208 12.30 -4.08 17.18
N ALA A 209 11.94 -4.67 16.05
CA ALA A 209 10.87 -5.66 15.96
C ALA A 209 11.44 -7.03 15.57
N VAL A 210 10.90 -8.09 16.17
CA VAL A 210 11.23 -9.50 15.84
C VAL A 210 9.93 -10.25 15.67
N VAL A 211 9.75 -10.86 14.50
CA VAL A 211 8.49 -11.53 14.14
C VAL A 211 8.79 -12.92 13.59
N THR A 212 8.07 -13.92 14.07
CA THR A 212 8.08 -15.25 13.46
C THR A 212 6.88 -15.39 12.53
N ILE A 213 7.15 -15.51 11.24
CA ILE A 213 6.17 -15.73 10.18
C ILE A 213 6.08 -17.24 9.94
N SER A 214 4.92 -17.80 10.27
CA SER A 214 4.63 -19.22 10.11
C SER A 214 4.34 -19.55 8.65
N ALA A 215 4.64 -20.78 8.22
CA ALA A 215 4.23 -21.29 6.91
C ALA A 215 2.70 -21.39 6.75
N LYS A 216 1.93 -21.23 7.85
CA LYS A 216 0.46 -21.19 7.84
C LYS A 216 -0.10 -19.76 7.74
N ASP A 217 0.73 -18.74 7.95
CA ASP A 217 0.32 -17.37 7.72
C ASP A 217 0.19 -17.19 6.20
N THR A 218 -0.79 -16.43 5.74
CA THR A 218 -1.00 -16.26 4.30
C THR A 218 -0.30 -15.01 3.79
N TYR A 219 -0.37 -13.92 4.56
CA TYR A 219 0.34 -12.69 4.24
C TYR A 219 1.03 -12.08 5.47
N PHE A 220 2.07 -11.31 5.20
CA PHE A 220 2.71 -10.40 6.13
C PHE A 220 2.65 -9.00 5.54
N LYS A 221 2.19 -8.00 6.30
CA LYS A 221 2.17 -6.59 5.88
C LYS A 221 3.09 -5.79 6.80
N THR A 222 3.80 -4.82 6.23
CA THR A 222 4.68 -3.92 6.98
C THR A 222 4.69 -2.53 6.36
N SER A 223 4.76 -1.51 7.22
CA SER A 223 4.84 -0.10 6.86
C SER A 223 5.64 0.64 7.92
N GLY A 224 6.39 1.66 7.52
CA GLY A 224 7.23 2.53 8.34
C GLY A 224 8.34 1.82 9.11
N CYS A 225 8.66 0.58 8.72
CA CYS A 225 9.73 -0.19 9.33
C CYS A 225 11.04 0.02 8.56
N THR A 226 12.16 -0.23 9.24
CA THR A 226 13.41 -0.52 8.52
C THR A 226 13.34 -1.92 7.90
N ASP A 227 14.16 -2.15 6.87
CA ASP A 227 14.22 -3.43 6.16
C ASP A 227 14.32 -4.63 7.10
N TRP A 228 13.48 -5.62 6.83
CA TRP A 228 13.45 -6.86 7.58
C TRP A 228 14.42 -7.87 6.99
N LYS A 229 15.19 -8.50 7.87
CA LYS A 229 16.11 -9.58 7.53
C LYS A 229 15.73 -10.86 8.26
N LYS A 230 15.68 -11.98 7.53
CA LYS A 230 15.50 -13.31 8.13
C LYS A 230 16.71 -13.67 9.00
N THR A 231 16.46 -14.14 10.22
CA THR A 231 17.46 -14.52 11.23
C THR A 231 17.33 -15.97 11.70
N GLY A 232 16.25 -16.67 11.36
CA GLY A 232 15.99 -18.07 11.71
C GLY A 232 14.91 -18.68 10.83
#